data_AF-A0A7X2IIA3-F1
#
_entry.id   AF-A0A7X2IIA3-F1
#
_cell.length_a   1.000
_cell.length_b   1.000
_cell.length_c   1.000
_cell.angle_alpha   90.00
_cell.angle_beta   90.00
_cell.angle_gamma   90.00
#
_symmetry.space_group_name_H-M   'P 1'
#
loop_
_entity.id
_entity.type
_entity.pdbx_description
1 polymer ?
#
loop_
_entity_poly.entity_id
_entity_poly.type
_entity_poly.pdbx_seq_one_letter_code
_entity_poly.pdbx_strand_id
1 'polypeptide(L)'
;MTGALRVLHVEDAADDGELVVLELEAAGYQVDYLRVETAASMEAALASPRDVVVSDFNLPSFDAYGALRLLQASGQDIPFIVVSGVIGEMVAVSLMKSGAHDYVMKGQLARLAPAIEREIRDAAVRRQQRQEALALAESQRQLQELSAFLQQAREQEGTRIARELHDELGQALTALRIDIQWLDRKLPGRDEQVGARLANMLRTVDQTVDTVRRISENLRPGMLDDLGLAAAVESHVAKFGRQSGIACDLAMNRDDFALDDATATALFRVLQEALTNVARHAQARHVAIRLQEQPGQIVLAVQDDGCGMPPPGVRPRRGYGLLGMQERVKLLGGRLDICSAPGAGMRVEASLPLPALAEGAER
;
A
#
# COMPACT_ATOMS: atom_id res chain seq x y z
N MET A 1 17.02 -36.96 21.73
CA MET A 1 16.00 -37.90 21.21
C MET A 1 16.10 -37.82 19.70
N THR A 2 16.81 -38.75 19.09
CA THR A 2 16.96 -38.84 17.64
C THR A 2 15.69 -39.45 17.06
N GLY A 3 15.06 -38.73 16.12
CA GLY A 3 13.76 -39.06 15.53
C GLY A 3 13.89 -39.87 14.23
N ALA A 4 12.77 -40.04 13.53
CA ALA A 4 12.77 -40.56 12.17
C ALA A 4 13.40 -39.54 11.21
N LEU A 5 14.26 -40.00 10.30
CA LEU A 5 14.96 -39.16 9.32
C LEU A 5 14.74 -39.73 7.91
N ARG A 6 14.10 -38.96 7.03
CA ARG A 6 13.84 -39.36 5.64
C ARG A 6 14.98 -38.90 4.74
N VAL A 7 15.83 -39.84 4.38
CA VAL A 7 17.04 -39.60 3.57
C VAL A 7 16.76 -40.01 2.14
N LEU A 8 16.93 -39.06 1.21
CA LEU A 8 17.04 -39.36 -0.21
C LEU A 8 18.52 -39.42 -0.57
N HIS A 9 19.01 -40.58 -0.99
CA HIS A 9 20.40 -40.79 -1.34
C HIS A 9 20.55 -40.98 -2.85
N VAL A 10 21.31 -40.09 -3.49
CA VAL A 10 21.68 -40.19 -4.91
C VAL A 10 23.01 -40.93 -4.99
N GLU A 11 22.97 -42.22 -5.31
CA GLU A 11 24.13 -43.13 -5.22
C GLU A 11 23.91 -44.36 -6.12
N ASP A 12 24.91 -44.75 -6.93
CA ASP A 12 24.87 -45.90 -7.84
C ASP A 12 25.39 -47.19 -7.19
N ALA A 13 26.24 -47.08 -6.16
CA ALA A 13 26.76 -48.22 -5.42
C ALA A 13 25.85 -48.58 -4.22
N ALA A 14 25.32 -49.80 -4.19
CA ALA A 14 24.46 -50.25 -3.08
C ALA A 14 25.23 -50.28 -1.74
N ASP A 15 26.48 -50.74 -1.76
CA ASP A 15 27.34 -50.88 -0.59
C ASP A 15 27.65 -49.53 0.07
N ASP A 16 27.87 -48.47 -0.72
CA ASP A 16 28.11 -47.12 -0.21
C ASP A 16 26.83 -46.52 0.39
N GLY A 17 25.67 -46.92 -0.13
CA GLY A 17 24.36 -46.61 0.45
C GLY A 17 24.16 -47.20 1.84
N GLU A 18 24.55 -48.46 2.05
CA GLU A 18 24.46 -49.11 3.37
C GLU A 18 25.34 -48.42 4.41
N LEU A 19 26.52 -47.94 4.02
CA LEU A 19 27.46 -47.24 4.91
C LEU A 19 26.87 -45.94 5.47
N VAL A 20 26.13 -45.18 4.65
CA VAL A 20 25.43 -43.97 5.08
C VAL A 20 24.31 -44.29 6.07
N VAL A 21 23.53 -45.35 5.81
CA VAL A 21 22.45 -45.77 6.71
C VAL A 21 22.99 -46.20 8.06
N LEU A 22 24.00 -47.08 8.06
CA LEU A 22 24.65 -47.58 9.27
C LEU A 22 25.15 -46.44 10.16
N GLU A 23 25.76 -45.42 9.57
CA GLU A 23 26.34 -44.32 10.35
C GLU A 23 25.29 -43.37 10.93
N LEU A 24 24.17 -43.19 10.24
CA LEU A 24 23.02 -42.45 10.76
C LEU A 24 22.28 -43.22 11.86
N GLU A 25 22.16 -44.54 11.72
CA GLU A 25 21.61 -45.42 12.75
C GLU A 25 22.51 -45.48 13.99
N ALA A 26 23.84 -45.50 13.80
CA ALA A 26 24.82 -45.42 14.89
C ALA A 26 24.74 -44.08 15.65
N ALA A 27 24.39 -42.99 14.94
CA ALA A 27 24.07 -41.71 15.55
C ALA A 27 22.70 -41.68 16.25
N GLY A 28 21.90 -42.75 16.12
CA GLY A 28 20.65 -42.98 16.83
C GLY A 28 19.38 -42.66 16.03
N TYR A 29 19.45 -42.37 14.74
CA TYR A 29 18.28 -42.10 13.89
C TYR A 29 17.53 -43.37 13.52
N GLN A 30 16.21 -43.25 13.32
CA GLN A 30 15.44 -44.22 12.54
C GLN A 30 15.40 -43.73 11.09
N VAL A 31 16.16 -44.38 10.20
CA VAL A 31 16.36 -43.87 8.84
C VAL A 31 15.29 -44.44 7.89
N ASP A 32 14.45 -43.57 7.34
CA ASP A 32 13.63 -43.89 6.17
C ASP A 32 14.44 -43.56 4.92
N TYR A 33 15.08 -44.59 4.37
CA TYR A 33 16.08 -44.46 3.33
C TYR A 33 15.51 -44.77 1.95
N LEU A 34 15.70 -43.85 1.00
CA LEU A 34 15.40 -44.06 -0.42
C LEU A 34 16.63 -43.77 -1.27
N ARG A 35 17.16 -44.81 -1.93
CA ARG A 35 18.24 -44.69 -2.92
C ARG A 35 17.69 -44.43 -4.32
N VAL A 36 18.32 -43.53 -5.05
CA VAL A 36 18.02 -43.20 -6.45
C VAL A 36 19.31 -43.06 -7.24
N GLU A 37 19.25 -43.39 -8.53
CA GLU A 37 20.43 -43.41 -9.41
C GLU A 37 20.27 -42.47 -10.62
N THR A 38 19.05 -42.00 -10.88
CA THR A 38 18.72 -41.23 -12.10
C THR A 38 17.93 -39.96 -11.78
N ALA A 39 18.03 -38.97 -12.66
CA ALA A 39 17.22 -37.74 -12.58
C ALA A 39 15.71 -38.03 -12.41
N ALA A 40 15.15 -38.93 -13.22
CA ALA A 40 13.73 -39.27 -13.18
C ALA A 40 13.30 -39.92 -11.85
N SER A 41 14.16 -40.77 -11.28
CA SER A 41 13.89 -41.39 -9.96
C SER A 41 14.01 -40.38 -8.83
N MET A 42 14.96 -39.44 -8.91
CA MET A 42 15.09 -38.34 -7.96
C MET A 42 13.87 -37.41 -8.01
N GLU A 43 13.40 -37.02 -9.20
CA GLU A 43 12.20 -36.20 -9.35
C GLU A 43 10.97 -36.86 -8.72
N ALA A 44 10.77 -38.16 -8.98
CA ALA A 44 9.70 -38.93 -8.36
C ALA A 44 9.86 -39.00 -6.83
N ALA A 45 11.09 -39.16 -6.33
CA ALA A 45 11.37 -39.23 -4.90
C ALA A 45 11.12 -37.91 -4.16
N LEU A 46 11.34 -36.78 -4.82
CA LEU A 46 11.08 -35.43 -4.31
C LEU A 46 9.58 -35.07 -4.27
N ALA A 47 8.71 -35.86 -4.90
CA ALA A 47 7.26 -35.67 -4.78
C ALA A 47 6.73 -36.03 -3.37
N SER A 48 7.51 -36.81 -2.61
CA SER A 48 7.25 -37.11 -1.20
C SER A 48 8.20 -36.31 -0.29
N PRO A 49 7.80 -35.96 0.94
CA PRO A 49 8.62 -35.11 1.79
C PRO A 49 9.91 -35.81 2.24
N ARG A 50 11.04 -35.12 2.07
CA ARG A 50 12.39 -35.56 2.49
C ARG A 50 12.98 -34.57 3.48
N ASP A 51 13.78 -35.08 4.41
CA ASP A 51 14.44 -34.26 5.43
C ASP A 51 15.84 -33.84 4.98
N VAL A 52 16.51 -34.67 4.18
CA VAL A 52 17.84 -34.39 3.62
C VAL A 52 18.07 -35.16 2.32
N VAL A 53 18.81 -34.55 1.41
CA VAL A 53 19.38 -35.21 0.23
C VAL A 53 20.87 -35.41 0.47
N VAL A 54 21.31 -36.66 0.37
CA VAL A 54 22.73 -37.02 0.32
C VAL A 54 23.05 -37.41 -1.12
N SER A 55 24.18 -36.99 -1.66
CA SER A 55 24.56 -37.31 -3.04
C SER A 55 26.02 -37.73 -3.10
N ASP A 56 26.31 -38.85 -3.77
CA ASP A 56 27.67 -39.07 -4.26
C ASP A 56 28.00 -38.06 -5.35
N PHE A 57 29.26 -37.71 -5.45
CA PHE A 57 29.79 -36.77 -6.42
C PHE A 57 30.01 -37.39 -7.79
N ASN A 58 30.60 -38.60 -7.84
CA ASN A 58 31.01 -39.25 -9.08
C ASN A 58 30.01 -40.33 -9.48
N LEU A 59 28.91 -39.89 -10.09
CA LEU A 59 27.92 -40.79 -10.68
C LEU A 59 28.09 -40.81 -12.20
N PRO A 60 28.17 -41.98 -12.86
CA PRO A 60 28.51 -42.09 -14.30
C PRO A 60 27.56 -41.33 -15.24
N SER A 61 26.29 -41.21 -14.86
CA SER A 61 25.21 -40.67 -15.69
C SER A 61 24.47 -39.47 -15.08
N PHE A 62 24.59 -39.26 -13.76
CA PHE A 62 23.82 -38.26 -13.03
C PHE A 62 24.60 -37.71 -11.82
N ASP A 63 25.52 -36.78 -12.07
CA ASP A 63 26.41 -36.21 -11.05
C ASP A 63 25.70 -35.36 -9.97
N ALA A 64 26.43 -35.05 -8.88
CA ALA A 64 25.91 -34.22 -7.79
C ALA A 64 25.43 -32.83 -8.25
N TYR A 65 26.00 -32.26 -9.32
CA TYR A 65 25.52 -31.00 -9.90
C TYR A 65 24.14 -31.15 -10.54
N GLY A 66 23.91 -32.24 -11.26
CA GLY A 66 22.59 -32.61 -11.79
C GLY A 66 21.56 -32.75 -10.68
N ALA A 67 21.88 -33.50 -9.64
CA ALA A 67 21.02 -33.68 -8.47
C ALA A 67 20.70 -32.36 -7.76
N LEU A 68 21.70 -31.52 -7.52
CA LEU A 68 21.51 -30.21 -6.89
C LEU A 68 20.60 -29.30 -7.73
N ARG A 69 20.77 -29.26 -9.05
CA ARG A 69 19.90 -28.47 -9.95
C ARG A 69 18.46 -28.95 -9.91
N LEU A 70 18.21 -30.27 -9.86
CA LEU A 70 16.85 -30.80 -9.74
C LEU A 70 16.20 -30.41 -8.42
N LEU A 71 16.94 -30.48 -7.31
CA LEU A 71 16.42 -30.04 -6.02
C LEU A 71 16.10 -28.54 -6.04
N GLN A 72 16.98 -27.71 -6.59
CA GLN A 72 16.74 -26.27 -6.72
C GLN A 72 15.50 -25.96 -7.58
N ALA A 73 15.32 -26.69 -8.70
CA ALA A 73 14.15 -26.56 -9.56
C ALA A 73 12.84 -26.97 -8.89
N SER A 74 12.89 -27.90 -7.92
CA SER A 74 11.73 -28.30 -7.12
C SER A 74 11.22 -27.20 -6.17
N GLY A 75 12.05 -26.19 -5.89
CA GLY A 75 11.74 -25.09 -4.96
C GLY A 75 11.70 -25.49 -3.48
N GLN A 76 12.03 -26.74 -3.15
CA GLN A 76 12.06 -27.24 -1.78
C GLN A 76 13.37 -26.84 -1.08
N ASP A 77 13.28 -26.27 0.11
CA ASP A 77 14.44 -25.90 0.94
C ASP A 77 14.92 -27.11 1.76
N ILE A 78 15.37 -28.16 1.08
CA ILE A 78 15.90 -29.39 1.69
C ILE A 78 17.45 -29.29 1.71
N PRO A 79 18.09 -29.62 2.85
CA PRO A 79 19.55 -29.78 2.90
C PRO A 79 20.07 -30.73 1.82
N PHE A 80 21.14 -30.32 1.14
CA PHE A 80 21.82 -31.12 0.12
C PHE A 80 23.28 -31.28 0.52
N ILE A 81 23.67 -32.50 0.85
CA ILE A 81 25.00 -32.83 1.36
C ILE A 81 25.68 -33.76 0.36
N VAL A 82 26.90 -33.40 -0.05
CA VAL A 82 27.68 -34.23 -0.95
C VAL A 82 28.59 -35.13 -0.13
N VAL A 83 28.61 -36.42 -0.43
CA VAL A 83 29.50 -37.42 0.17
C VAL A 83 30.45 -37.92 -0.91
N SER A 84 31.77 -37.94 -0.71
CA SER A 84 32.67 -38.47 -1.75
C SER A 84 34.03 -38.92 -1.24
N GLY A 85 34.65 -39.90 -1.91
CA GLY A 85 35.93 -40.51 -1.50
C GLY A 85 37.19 -39.75 -1.92
N VAL A 86 37.19 -39.10 -3.09
CA VAL A 86 38.37 -38.39 -3.62
C VAL A 86 37.92 -37.12 -4.33
N ILE A 87 37.81 -36.02 -3.58
CA ILE A 87 37.52 -34.70 -4.13
C ILE A 87 38.65 -33.76 -3.78
N GLY A 88 39.17 -33.04 -4.77
CA GLY A 88 40.10 -31.94 -4.55
C GLY A 88 39.38 -30.71 -3.99
N GLU A 89 40.06 -29.95 -3.14
CA GLU A 89 39.50 -28.78 -2.43
C GLU A 89 38.76 -27.80 -3.35
N MET A 90 39.26 -27.57 -4.58
CA MET A 90 38.62 -26.69 -5.57
C MET A 90 37.21 -27.16 -5.99
N VAL A 91 36.99 -28.48 -6.07
CA VAL A 91 35.72 -29.06 -6.49
C VAL A 91 34.69 -28.96 -5.38
N ALA A 92 35.09 -29.19 -4.12
CA ALA A 92 34.22 -28.97 -2.95
C ALA A 92 33.78 -27.50 -2.85
N VAL A 93 34.70 -26.55 -3.06
CA VAL A 93 34.38 -25.11 -3.07
C VAL A 93 33.38 -24.76 -4.19
N SER A 94 33.55 -25.36 -5.38
CA SER A 94 32.64 -25.13 -6.51
C SER A 94 31.22 -25.62 -6.21
N LEU A 95 31.07 -26.79 -5.62
CA LEU A 95 29.76 -27.33 -5.20
C LEU A 95 29.04 -26.44 -4.20
N MET A 96 29.76 -25.94 -3.19
CA MET A 96 29.21 -25.02 -2.20
C MET A 96 28.73 -23.72 -2.86
N LYS A 97 29.51 -23.18 -3.81
CA LYS A 97 29.10 -21.99 -4.60
C LYS A 97 27.88 -22.26 -5.48
N SER A 98 27.68 -23.49 -5.92
CA SER A 98 26.49 -23.91 -6.68
C SER A 98 25.25 -24.13 -5.80
N GLY A 99 25.38 -24.12 -4.47
CA GLY A 99 24.27 -24.19 -3.53
C GLY A 99 24.10 -25.52 -2.79
N ALA A 100 25.09 -26.41 -2.84
CA ALA A 100 25.15 -27.52 -1.88
C ALA A 100 25.43 -26.94 -0.47
N HIS A 101 24.85 -27.58 0.55
CA HIS A 101 24.81 -27.06 1.91
C HIS A 101 26.01 -27.52 2.74
N ASP A 102 26.46 -28.75 2.53
CA ASP A 102 27.68 -29.27 3.16
C ASP A 102 28.34 -30.35 2.30
N TYR A 103 29.56 -30.71 2.69
CA TYR A 103 30.37 -31.76 2.06
C TYR A 103 31.04 -32.66 3.11
N VAL A 104 31.01 -33.97 2.89
CA VAL A 104 31.60 -34.99 3.77
C VAL A 104 32.47 -35.95 2.96
N MET A 105 33.68 -36.23 3.44
CA MET A 105 34.56 -37.25 2.83
C MET A 105 34.04 -38.66 3.20
N LYS A 106 33.99 -39.62 2.26
CA LYS A 106 33.58 -41.03 2.54
C LYS A 106 34.42 -41.67 3.66
N GLY A 107 35.69 -41.28 3.79
CA GLY A 107 36.57 -41.72 4.90
C GLY A 107 36.29 -41.06 6.27
N GLN A 108 35.33 -40.13 6.37
CA GLN A 108 34.96 -39.39 7.58
C GLN A 108 33.44 -39.33 7.79
N LEU A 109 32.72 -40.41 7.45
CA LEU A 109 31.25 -40.45 7.53
C LEU A 109 30.67 -40.17 8.91
N ALA A 110 31.43 -40.36 9.99
CA ALA A 110 31.04 -39.93 11.33
C ALA A 110 30.67 -38.43 11.43
N ARG A 111 31.11 -37.59 10.47
CA ARG A 111 30.74 -36.17 10.38
C ARG A 111 29.41 -35.90 9.69
N LEU A 112 28.82 -36.91 9.03
CA LEU A 112 27.58 -36.78 8.27
C LEU A 112 26.39 -36.46 9.17
N ALA A 113 26.20 -37.19 10.27
CA ALA A 113 25.09 -36.92 11.19
C ALA A 113 25.12 -35.47 11.76
N PRO A 114 26.25 -34.97 12.31
CA PRO A 114 26.36 -33.57 12.73
C PRO A 114 26.09 -32.55 11.61
N ALA A 115 26.52 -32.83 10.38
CA ALA A 115 26.26 -31.97 9.22
C ALA A 115 24.77 -31.93 8.89
N ILE A 116 24.10 -33.10 8.82
CA ILE A 116 22.66 -33.20 8.62
C ILE A 116 21.89 -32.44 9.71
N GLU A 117 22.26 -32.61 10.98
CA GLU A 117 21.61 -31.90 12.09
C GLU A 117 21.69 -30.38 11.95
N ARG A 118 22.87 -29.87 11.59
CA ARG A 118 23.08 -28.43 11.40
C ARG A 118 22.24 -27.93 10.24
N GLU A 119 22.32 -28.57 9.09
CA GLU A 119 21.65 -28.10 7.89
C GLU A 119 20.13 -28.21 7.98
N ILE A 120 19.59 -29.26 8.62
CA ILE A 120 18.15 -29.39 8.88
C ILE A 120 17.67 -28.26 9.79
N ARG A 121 18.43 -27.92 10.83
CA ARG A 121 18.09 -26.82 11.75
C ARG A 121 18.09 -25.49 11.01
N ASP A 122 19.10 -25.24 10.20
CA ASP A 122 19.22 -23.98 9.45
C ASP A 122 18.12 -23.87 8.40
N ALA A 123 17.79 -24.96 7.70
CA ALA A 123 16.65 -25.02 6.78
C ALA A 123 15.32 -24.76 7.51
N ALA A 124 15.11 -25.34 8.69
CA ALA A 124 13.90 -25.10 9.49
C ALA A 124 13.76 -23.63 9.88
N VAL A 125 14.85 -22.99 10.33
CA VAL A 125 14.87 -21.56 10.66
C VAL A 125 14.55 -20.70 9.43
N ARG A 126 15.17 -20.97 8.27
CA ARG A 126 14.87 -20.25 7.02
C ARG A 126 13.41 -20.40 6.59
N ARG A 127 12.87 -21.62 6.63
CA ARG A 127 11.45 -21.90 6.31
C ARG A 127 10.52 -21.13 7.24
N GLN A 128 10.78 -21.13 8.55
CA GLN A 128 9.97 -20.41 9.52
C GLN A 128 10.00 -18.89 9.28
N GLN A 129 11.19 -18.30 9.12
CA GLN A 129 11.33 -16.87 8.82
C GLN A 129 10.59 -16.47 7.54
N ARG A 130 10.64 -17.31 6.51
CA ARG A 130 9.91 -17.08 5.25
C ARG A 130 8.41 -17.10 5.45
N GLN A 131 7.89 -18.06 6.23
CA GLN A 131 6.47 -18.16 6.54
C GLN A 131 5.99 -16.95 7.36
N GLU A 132 6.74 -16.54 8.38
CA GLU A 132 6.44 -15.37 9.19
C GLU A 132 6.43 -14.08 8.36
N ALA A 133 7.40 -13.92 7.45
CA ALA A 133 7.45 -12.78 6.54
C ALA A 133 6.25 -12.73 5.58
N LEU A 134 5.84 -13.87 5.03
CA LEU A 134 4.66 -13.97 4.17
C LEU A 134 3.37 -13.67 4.94
N ALA A 135 3.22 -14.22 6.15
CA ALA A 135 2.06 -13.96 6.99
C ALA A 135 1.96 -12.48 7.40
N LEU A 136 3.09 -11.86 7.73
CA LEU A 136 3.14 -10.42 8.04
C LEU A 136 2.77 -9.57 6.82
N ALA A 137 3.28 -9.90 5.64
CA ALA A 137 2.96 -9.18 4.41
C ALA A 137 1.45 -9.27 4.08
N GLU A 138 0.87 -10.45 4.22
CA GLU A 138 -0.56 -10.68 4.01
C GLU A 138 -1.42 -9.92 5.03
N SER A 139 -1.05 -9.95 6.31
CA SER A 139 -1.75 -9.17 7.35
C SER A 139 -1.68 -7.66 7.09
N GLN A 140 -0.52 -7.15 6.63
CA GLN A 140 -0.37 -5.74 6.27
C GLN A 140 -1.25 -5.37 5.07
N ARG A 141 -1.35 -6.23 4.07
CA ARG A 141 -2.23 -6.04 2.90
C ARG A 141 -3.70 -5.98 3.33
N GLN A 142 -4.16 -6.92 4.16
CA GLN A 142 -5.53 -6.94 4.68
C GLN A 142 -5.87 -5.69 5.50
N LEU A 143 -4.94 -5.22 6.35
CA LEU A 143 -5.12 -3.98 7.10
C LEU A 143 -5.23 -2.75 6.21
N GLN A 144 -4.46 -2.69 5.12
CA GLN A 144 -4.55 -1.61 4.13
C GLN A 144 -5.90 -1.64 3.42
N GLU A 145 -6.35 -2.80 2.95
CA GLU A 145 -7.64 -2.97 2.29
C GLU A 145 -8.82 -2.59 3.19
N LEU A 146 -8.79 -3.02 4.46
CA LEU A 146 -9.82 -2.66 5.44
C LEU A 146 -9.81 -1.15 5.74
N SER A 147 -8.63 -0.55 5.86
CA SER A 147 -8.50 0.91 6.08
C SER A 147 -9.08 1.70 4.91
N ALA A 148 -8.78 1.29 3.68
CA ALA A 148 -9.32 1.93 2.47
C ALA A 148 -10.85 1.78 2.40
N PHE A 149 -11.36 0.58 2.67
CA PHE A 149 -12.80 0.31 2.71
C PHE A 149 -13.52 1.17 3.76
N LEU A 150 -13.01 1.24 4.99
CA LEU A 150 -13.60 2.04 6.06
C LEU A 150 -13.58 3.54 5.73
N GLN A 151 -12.50 4.01 5.10
CA GLN A 151 -12.42 5.41 4.65
C GLN A 151 -13.48 5.71 3.59
N GLN A 152 -13.64 4.83 2.60
CA GLN A 152 -14.66 4.98 1.56
C GLN A 152 -16.07 4.96 2.16
N ALA A 153 -16.36 4.03 3.07
CA ALA A 153 -17.65 3.96 3.76
C ALA A 153 -17.94 5.24 4.55
N ARG A 154 -16.93 5.78 5.26
CA ARG A 154 -17.07 7.04 6.01
C ARG A 154 -17.37 8.22 5.08
N GLU A 155 -16.78 8.25 3.89
CA GLU A 155 -17.00 9.31 2.91
C GLU A 155 -18.38 9.24 2.25
N GLN A 156 -18.85 8.03 1.92
CA GLN A 156 -20.20 7.81 1.42
C GLN A 156 -21.25 8.23 2.45
N GLU A 157 -21.02 7.90 3.71
CA GLU A 157 -21.91 8.28 4.80
C GLU A 157 -21.89 9.79 5.07
N GLY A 158 -20.70 10.42 5.07
CA GLY A 158 -20.59 11.88 5.14
C GLY A 158 -21.32 12.58 3.98
N THR A 159 -21.27 11.98 2.78
CA THR A 159 -21.98 12.46 1.59
C THR A 159 -23.49 12.36 1.75
N ARG A 160 -23.99 11.23 2.27
CA ARG A 160 -25.42 11.02 2.55
C ARG A 160 -25.94 12.01 3.58
N ILE A 161 -25.25 12.12 4.73
CA ILE A 161 -25.62 13.04 5.81
C ILE A 161 -25.61 14.49 5.33
N ALA A 162 -24.61 14.92 4.55
CA ALA A 162 -24.55 16.29 4.05
C ALA A 162 -25.75 16.66 3.15
N ARG A 163 -26.21 15.72 2.31
CA ARG A 163 -27.40 15.90 1.47
C ARG A 163 -28.67 15.97 2.32
N GLU A 164 -28.86 15.01 3.23
CA GLU A 164 -30.03 15.00 4.14
C GLU A 164 -30.12 16.30 4.96
N LEU A 165 -28.99 16.77 5.50
CA LEU A 165 -28.95 18.04 6.23
C LEU A 165 -29.31 19.24 5.33
N HIS A 166 -28.80 19.28 4.10
CA HIS A 166 -29.09 20.38 3.19
C HIS A 166 -30.56 20.39 2.75
N ASP A 167 -31.09 19.22 2.41
CA ASP A 167 -32.46 19.06 1.92
C ASP A 167 -33.48 19.35 3.03
N GLU A 168 -33.35 18.73 4.21
CA GLU A 168 -34.34 18.87 5.28
C GLU A 168 -34.21 20.20 6.03
N LEU A 169 -33.01 20.54 6.49
CA LEU A 169 -32.81 21.76 7.29
C LEU A 169 -32.77 23.01 6.41
N GLY A 170 -32.17 22.92 5.21
CA GLY A 170 -32.11 24.06 4.28
C GLY A 170 -33.49 24.50 3.81
N GLN A 171 -34.37 23.56 3.47
CA GLN A 171 -35.75 23.87 3.09
C GLN A 171 -36.56 24.45 4.26
N ALA A 172 -36.45 23.84 5.45
CA ALA A 172 -37.15 24.32 6.64
C ALA A 172 -36.73 25.74 7.05
N LEU A 173 -35.42 26.04 7.02
CA LEU A 173 -34.89 27.38 7.30
C LEU A 173 -35.28 28.40 6.23
N THR A 174 -35.34 27.99 4.96
CA THR A 174 -35.81 28.85 3.86
C THR A 174 -37.27 29.22 4.03
N ALA A 175 -38.13 28.24 4.37
CA ALA A 175 -39.53 28.49 4.67
C ALA A 175 -39.70 29.47 5.85
N LEU A 176 -38.99 29.23 6.96
CA LEU A 176 -38.99 30.13 8.11
C LEU A 176 -38.55 31.55 7.74
N ARG A 177 -37.51 31.70 6.89
CA ARG A 177 -37.06 33.02 6.42
C ARG A 177 -38.17 33.73 5.64
N ILE A 178 -38.84 33.02 4.73
CA ILE A 178 -39.95 33.57 3.93
C ILE A 178 -41.11 34.01 4.82
N ASP A 179 -41.49 33.19 5.82
CA ASP A 179 -42.58 33.52 6.75
C ASP A 179 -42.26 34.76 7.59
N ILE A 180 -41.02 34.87 8.10
CA ILE A 180 -40.58 36.04 8.87
C ILE A 180 -40.56 37.29 7.97
N GLN A 181 -40.08 37.19 6.72
CA GLN A 181 -40.09 38.30 5.77
C GLN A 181 -41.51 38.71 5.36
N TRP A 182 -42.43 37.76 5.26
CA TRP A 182 -43.83 38.03 4.98
C TRP A 182 -44.49 38.78 6.16
N LEU A 183 -44.25 38.35 7.40
CA LEU A 183 -44.70 39.04 8.61
C LEU A 183 -44.13 40.46 8.68
N ASP A 184 -42.85 40.62 8.35
CA ASP A 184 -42.16 41.90 8.30
C ASP A 184 -42.83 42.88 7.31
N ARG A 185 -43.29 42.41 6.16
CA ARG A 185 -43.98 43.22 5.16
C ARG A 185 -45.45 43.50 5.50
N LYS A 186 -46.13 42.59 6.20
CA LYS A 186 -47.57 42.68 6.52
C LYS A 186 -47.88 43.51 7.77
N LEU A 187 -46.86 43.90 8.54
CA LEU A 187 -46.98 44.73 9.74
C LEU A 187 -46.27 46.10 9.56
N PRO A 188 -46.68 46.94 8.59
CA PRO A 188 -46.20 48.31 8.51
C PRO A 188 -46.77 49.14 9.67
N GLY A 189 -45.92 49.94 10.34
CA GLY A 189 -46.32 50.74 11.51
C GLY A 189 -46.28 50.00 12.85
N ARG A 190 -45.63 48.83 12.90
CA ARG A 190 -45.39 48.07 14.14
C ARG A 190 -44.53 48.82 15.14
N ASP A 191 -44.72 48.50 16.43
CA ASP A 191 -43.85 48.97 17.51
C ASP A 191 -42.38 48.59 17.28
N GLU A 192 -41.47 49.48 17.70
CA GLU A 192 -40.02 49.31 17.51
C GLU A 192 -39.51 48.00 18.11
N GLN A 193 -40.07 47.56 19.24
CA GLN A 193 -39.75 46.28 19.88
C GLN A 193 -40.11 45.06 19.01
N VAL A 194 -41.26 45.10 18.31
CA VAL A 194 -41.70 44.03 17.41
C VAL A 194 -40.79 43.97 16.18
N GLY A 195 -40.43 45.14 15.64
CA GLY A 195 -39.46 45.25 14.55
C GLY A 195 -38.07 44.70 14.91
N ALA A 196 -37.54 45.08 16.08
CA ALA A 196 -36.27 44.57 16.57
C ALA A 196 -36.29 43.04 16.77
N ARG A 197 -37.42 42.48 17.22
CA ARG A 197 -37.57 41.03 17.42
C ARG A 197 -37.61 40.26 16.10
N LEU A 198 -38.31 40.76 15.07
CA LEU A 198 -38.30 40.17 13.73
C LEU A 198 -36.88 40.21 13.10
N ALA A 199 -36.18 41.33 13.24
CA ALA A 199 -34.80 41.46 12.78
C ALA A 199 -33.85 40.47 13.49
N ASN A 200 -34.05 40.23 14.80
CA ASN A 200 -33.29 39.22 15.54
C ASN A 200 -33.58 37.81 15.02
N MET A 201 -34.85 37.47 14.76
CA MET A 201 -35.20 36.15 14.21
C MET A 201 -34.56 35.91 12.84
N LEU A 202 -34.58 36.91 11.94
CA LEU A 202 -33.90 36.81 10.64
C LEU A 202 -32.40 36.57 10.81
N ARG A 203 -31.72 37.33 11.69
CA ARG A 203 -30.30 37.13 11.98
C ARG A 203 -30.00 35.72 12.50
N THR A 204 -30.83 35.18 13.39
CA THR A 204 -30.66 33.82 13.91
C THR A 204 -30.85 32.77 12.81
N VAL A 205 -31.83 32.94 11.92
CA VAL A 205 -32.04 32.04 10.77
C VAL A 205 -30.83 32.09 9.85
N ASP A 206 -30.34 33.27 9.49
CA ASP A 206 -29.17 33.42 8.62
C ASP A 206 -27.91 32.77 9.24
N GLN A 207 -27.66 32.99 10.53
CA GLN A 207 -26.55 32.33 11.26
C GLN A 207 -26.69 30.80 11.30
N THR A 208 -27.92 30.29 11.38
CA THR A 208 -28.19 28.85 11.40
C THR A 208 -27.96 28.26 10.01
N VAL A 209 -28.40 28.94 8.95
CA VAL A 209 -28.13 28.55 7.56
C VAL A 209 -26.63 28.49 7.31
N ASP A 210 -25.87 29.50 7.73
CA ASP A 210 -24.41 29.50 7.61
C ASP A 210 -23.75 28.36 8.39
N THR A 211 -24.29 28.02 9.56
CA THR A 211 -23.79 26.90 10.38
C THR A 211 -24.06 25.55 9.70
N VAL A 212 -25.27 25.33 9.20
CA VAL A 212 -25.64 24.10 8.46
C VAL A 212 -24.77 23.97 7.22
N ARG A 213 -24.62 25.05 6.44
CA ARG A 213 -23.77 25.08 5.24
C ARG A 213 -22.32 24.69 5.58
N ARG A 214 -21.76 25.25 6.64
CA ARG A 214 -20.40 24.91 7.12
C ARG A 214 -20.27 23.46 7.57
N ILE A 215 -21.29 22.90 8.24
CA ILE A 215 -21.30 21.48 8.65
C ILE A 215 -21.37 20.58 7.42
N SER A 216 -22.27 20.87 6.49
CA SER A 216 -22.40 20.15 5.22
C SER A 216 -21.09 20.21 4.44
N GLU A 217 -20.47 21.37 4.26
CA GLU A 217 -19.16 21.55 3.57
C GLU A 217 -18.03 20.69 4.16
N ASN A 218 -18.02 20.46 5.47
CA ASN A 218 -17.02 19.61 6.13
C ASN A 218 -17.29 18.12 5.91
N LEU A 219 -18.57 17.72 5.82
CA LEU A 219 -18.99 16.34 5.60
C LEU A 219 -18.89 15.96 4.10
N ARG A 220 -19.29 16.87 3.22
CA ARG A 220 -19.18 16.78 1.76
C ARG A 220 -18.99 18.19 1.19
N PRO A 221 -18.01 18.43 0.31
CA PRO A 221 -17.90 19.73 -0.36
C PRO A 221 -19.08 19.94 -1.34
N GLY A 222 -20.22 20.41 -0.85
CA GLY A 222 -21.42 20.66 -1.67
C GLY A 222 -21.26 21.80 -2.68
N MET A 223 -20.20 22.62 -2.57
CA MET A 223 -19.91 23.67 -3.56
C MET A 223 -19.48 23.13 -4.93
N LEU A 224 -19.13 21.84 -5.02
CA LEU A 224 -18.85 21.20 -6.32
C LEU A 224 -20.13 21.05 -7.16
N ASP A 225 -21.29 20.89 -6.52
CA ASP A 225 -22.55 20.55 -7.20
C ASP A 225 -23.23 21.78 -7.85
N ASP A 226 -23.05 23.00 -7.29
CA ASP A 226 -23.74 24.22 -7.74
C ASP A 226 -22.86 25.21 -8.52
N LEU A 227 -21.54 25.24 -8.26
CA LEU A 227 -20.62 26.29 -8.75
C LEU A 227 -19.36 25.73 -9.44
N GLY A 228 -19.17 24.41 -9.45
CA GLY A 228 -18.04 23.76 -10.10
C GLY A 228 -16.73 23.78 -9.30
N LEU A 229 -15.74 23.01 -9.77
CA LEU A 229 -14.45 22.82 -9.10
C LEU A 229 -13.67 24.12 -8.92
N ALA A 230 -13.67 25.01 -9.92
CA ALA A 230 -12.90 26.25 -9.89
C ALA A 230 -13.32 27.14 -8.70
N ALA A 231 -14.62 27.42 -8.57
CA ALA A 231 -15.17 28.22 -7.47
C ALA A 231 -14.93 27.56 -6.11
N ALA A 232 -15.03 26.23 -6.03
CA ALA A 232 -14.73 25.49 -4.82
C ALA A 232 -13.27 25.67 -4.36
N VAL A 233 -12.33 25.57 -5.31
CA VAL A 233 -10.89 25.75 -5.07
C VAL A 233 -10.57 27.19 -4.64
N GLU A 234 -11.07 28.20 -5.36
CA GLU A 234 -10.86 29.60 -5.03
C GLU A 234 -11.31 29.95 -3.61
N SER A 235 -12.55 29.57 -3.27
CA SER A 235 -13.12 29.83 -1.95
C SER A 235 -12.33 29.12 -0.84
N HIS A 236 -11.92 27.87 -1.07
CA HIS A 236 -11.17 27.09 -0.10
C HIS A 236 -9.77 27.67 0.14
N VAL A 237 -9.04 28.03 -0.93
CA VAL A 237 -7.71 28.65 -0.84
C VAL A 237 -7.78 30.01 -0.13
N ALA A 238 -8.75 30.85 -0.48
CA ALA A 238 -8.93 32.15 0.17
C ALA A 238 -9.26 32.01 1.67
N LYS A 239 -10.06 31.00 2.03
CA LYS A 239 -10.37 30.68 3.44
C LYS A 239 -9.14 30.17 4.17
N PHE A 240 -8.35 29.28 3.56
CA PHE A 240 -7.11 28.76 4.13
C PHE A 240 -6.13 29.89 4.45
N GLY A 241 -5.83 30.77 3.49
CA GLY A 241 -4.89 31.89 3.71
C GLY A 241 -5.33 32.82 4.85
N ARG A 242 -6.64 33.12 4.97
CA ARG A 242 -7.17 33.92 6.09
C ARG A 242 -7.01 33.24 7.45
N GLN A 243 -7.10 31.92 7.52
CA GLN A 243 -7.09 31.17 8.77
C GLN A 243 -5.67 30.78 9.22
N SER A 244 -4.81 30.42 8.29
CA SER A 244 -3.43 29.99 8.58
C SER A 244 -2.44 31.16 8.63
N GLY A 245 -2.76 32.29 7.98
CA GLY A 245 -1.85 33.40 7.79
C GLY A 245 -0.76 33.15 6.73
N ILE A 246 -0.85 32.04 6.00
CA ILE A 246 0.09 31.64 4.94
C ILE A 246 -0.30 32.33 3.62
N ALA A 247 0.67 32.92 2.91
CA ALA A 247 0.42 33.54 1.62
C ALA A 247 0.12 32.45 0.57
N CYS A 248 -0.97 32.63 -0.19
CA CYS A 248 -1.44 31.64 -1.15
C CYS A 248 -1.55 32.25 -2.55
N ASP A 249 -0.85 31.66 -3.52
CA ASP A 249 -0.96 32.01 -4.93
C ASP A 249 -1.77 30.93 -5.65
N LEU A 250 -2.93 31.29 -6.20
CA LEU A 250 -3.76 30.39 -7.00
C LEU A 250 -3.68 30.80 -8.48
N ALA A 251 -3.40 29.84 -9.35
CA ALA A 251 -3.47 30.00 -10.79
C ALA A 251 -4.32 28.90 -11.43
N MET A 252 -5.30 29.30 -12.24
CA MET A 252 -6.16 28.40 -13.01
C MET A 252 -6.14 28.82 -14.49
N ASN A 253 -6.24 27.86 -15.41
CA ASN A 253 -6.29 28.15 -16.85
C ASN A 253 -7.72 28.19 -17.42
N ARG A 254 -8.72 27.88 -16.59
CA ARG A 254 -10.14 27.89 -16.90
C ARG A 254 -10.89 28.38 -15.67
N ASP A 255 -12.02 29.04 -15.90
CA ASP A 255 -12.96 29.42 -14.85
C ASP A 255 -14.02 28.33 -14.61
N ASP A 256 -14.13 27.36 -15.53
CA ASP A 256 -15.02 26.21 -15.44
C ASP A 256 -14.37 24.97 -16.06
N PHE A 257 -14.53 23.81 -15.41
CA PHE A 257 -13.95 22.53 -15.83
C PHE A 257 -15.08 21.52 -16.00
N ALA A 258 -15.23 20.98 -17.21
CA ALA A 258 -16.20 19.93 -17.51
C ALA A 258 -15.72 18.58 -16.95
N LEU A 259 -16.00 18.33 -15.67
CA LEU A 259 -15.59 17.13 -14.93
C LEU A 259 -16.81 16.35 -14.48
N ASP A 260 -16.66 15.03 -14.32
CA ASP A 260 -17.62 14.26 -13.54
C ASP A 260 -17.44 14.50 -12.03
N ASP A 261 -18.51 14.23 -11.26
CA ASP A 261 -18.52 14.46 -9.81
C ASP A 261 -17.38 13.72 -9.09
N ALA A 262 -17.01 12.54 -9.60
CA ALA A 262 -15.96 11.71 -9.04
C ALA A 262 -14.59 12.36 -9.18
N THR A 263 -14.23 12.86 -10.37
CA THR A 263 -12.96 13.56 -10.64
C THR A 263 -12.89 14.87 -9.88
N ALA A 264 -13.98 15.65 -9.89
CA ALA A 264 -14.03 16.93 -9.18
C ALA A 264 -13.86 16.74 -7.66
N THR A 265 -14.56 15.76 -7.08
CA THR A 265 -14.41 15.39 -5.67
C THR A 265 -13.00 14.92 -5.35
N ALA A 266 -12.40 14.08 -6.20
CA ALA A 266 -11.06 13.56 -5.97
C ALA A 266 -10.01 14.67 -5.94
N LEU A 267 -10.01 15.58 -6.92
CA LEU A 267 -9.10 16.73 -6.95
C LEU A 267 -9.29 17.64 -5.75
N PHE A 268 -10.53 17.94 -5.39
CA PHE A 268 -10.81 18.81 -4.25
C PHE A 268 -10.33 18.17 -2.93
N ARG A 269 -10.51 16.87 -2.76
CA ARG A 269 -9.99 16.14 -1.58
C ARG A 269 -8.46 16.13 -1.53
N VAL A 270 -7.80 15.98 -2.69
CA VAL A 270 -6.33 16.11 -2.78
C VAL A 270 -5.89 17.51 -2.35
N LEU A 271 -6.56 18.57 -2.83
CA LEU A 271 -6.28 19.94 -2.42
C LEU A 271 -6.44 20.13 -0.90
N GLN A 272 -7.56 19.66 -0.34
CA GLN A 272 -7.84 19.79 1.10
C GLN A 272 -6.76 19.12 1.96
N GLU A 273 -6.38 17.88 1.62
CA GLU A 273 -5.39 17.12 2.37
C GLU A 273 -3.99 17.76 2.20
N ALA A 274 -3.64 18.23 1.00
CA ALA A 274 -2.40 18.94 0.75
C ALA A 274 -2.31 20.21 1.61
N LEU A 275 -3.33 21.08 1.60
CA LEU A 275 -3.34 22.30 2.42
C LEU A 275 -3.36 22.00 3.93
N THR A 276 -4.06 20.94 4.35
CA THR A 276 -4.04 20.47 5.75
C THR A 276 -2.63 20.06 6.17
N ASN A 277 -1.90 19.36 5.29
CA ASN A 277 -0.51 18.99 5.53
C ASN A 277 0.40 20.22 5.63
N VAL A 278 0.21 21.22 4.76
CA VAL A 278 0.95 22.49 4.89
C VAL A 278 0.73 23.12 6.27
N ALA A 279 -0.52 23.33 6.66
CA ALA A 279 -0.83 24.00 7.93
C ALA A 279 -0.31 23.24 9.17
N ARG A 280 -0.29 21.91 9.12
CA ARG A 280 0.12 21.09 10.28
C ARG A 280 1.61 20.77 10.33
N HIS A 281 2.28 20.71 9.17
CA HIS A 281 3.59 20.07 9.08
C HIS A 281 4.65 20.90 8.39
N ALA A 282 4.30 21.81 7.47
CA ALA A 282 5.30 22.43 6.60
C ALA A 282 6.07 23.59 7.25
N GLN A 283 5.49 24.31 8.22
CA GLN A 283 6.00 25.63 8.66
C GLN A 283 6.25 26.59 7.48
N ALA A 284 5.45 26.45 6.43
CA ALA A 284 5.55 27.22 5.19
C ALA A 284 5.12 28.67 5.41
N ARG A 285 5.70 29.57 4.62
CA ARG A 285 5.30 30.98 4.53
C ARG A 285 4.48 31.24 3.27
N HIS A 286 4.63 30.38 2.27
CA HIS A 286 4.00 30.49 0.97
C HIS A 286 3.53 29.14 0.43
N VAL A 287 2.38 29.14 -0.24
CA VAL A 287 1.88 27.99 -1.00
C VAL A 287 1.44 28.46 -2.39
N ALA A 288 1.93 27.79 -3.42
CA ALA A 288 1.46 27.92 -4.79
C ALA A 288 0.52 26.76 -5.15
N ILE A 289 -0.69 27.09 -5.61
CA ILE A 289 -1.68 26.15 -6.12
C ILE A 289 -1.90 26.42 -7.61
N ARG A 290 -1.83 25.36 -8.42
CA ARG A 290 -2.13 25.41 -9.86
C ARG A 290 -3.16 24.33 -10.20
N LEU A 291 -4.23 24.72 -10.88
CA LEU A 291 -5.21 23.79 -11.44
C LEU A 291 -5.30 24.04 -12.95
N GLN A 292 -4.92 23.04 -13.75
CA GLN A 292 -4.80 23.21 -15.19
C GLN A 292 -5.41 22.03 -15.95
N GLU A 293 -6.28 22.34 -16.91
CA GLU A 293 -6.70 21.40 -17.94
C GLU A 293 -5.62 21.30 -19.02
N GLN A 294 -5.18 20.09 -19.32
CA GLN A 294 -4.24 19.76 -20.39
C GLN A 294 -4.92 18.79 -21.39
N PRO A 295 -4.37 18.59 -22.60
CA PRO A 295 -4.95 17.64 -23.54
C PRO A 295 -5.11 16.24 -22.93
N GLY A 296 -6.36 15.81 -22.74
CA GLY A 296 -6.71 14.48 -22.21
C GLY A 296 -6.55 14.30 -20.69
N GLN A 297 -6.22 15.33 -19.92
CA GLN A 297 -6.06 15.22 -18.47
C GLN A 297 -6.24 16.56 -17.73
N ILE A 298 -6.56 16.50 -16.45
CA ILE A 298 -6.55 17.64 -15.53
C ILE A 298 -5.46 17.45 -14.49
N VAL A 299 -4.71 18.52 -14.21
CA VAL A 299 -3.56 18.51 -13.31
C VAL A 299 -3.76 19.52 -12.19
N LEU A 300 -3.73 19.04 -10.95
CA LEU A 300 -3.69 19.85 -9.73
C LEU A 300 -2.28 19.74 -9.12
N ALA A 301 -1.61 20.87 -8.95
CA ALA A 301 -0.32 20.96 -8.25
C ALA A 301 -0.42 21.90 -7.03
N VAL A 302 0.01 21.42 -5.87
CA VAL A 302 0.13 22.19 -4.63
C VAL A 302 1.58 22.14 -4.18
N GLN A 303 2.21 23.30 -4.03
CA GLN A 303 3.62 23.41 -3.67
C GLN A 303 3.80 24.40 -2.51
N ASP A 304 4.41 23.95 -1.43
CA ASP A 304 4.81 24.80 -0.29
C ASP A 304 6.32 25.05 -0.25
N ASP A 305 6.72 26.09 0.47
CA ASP A 305 8.12 26.47 0.72
C ASP A 305 8.64 26.02 2.11
N GLY A 306 7.99 25.01 2.70
CA GLY A 306 8.24 24.59 4.07
C GLY A 306 9.46 23.69 4.29
N CYS A 307 9.48 23.01 5.43
CA CYS A 307 10.60 22.16 5.83
C CYS A 307 10.77 20.88 5.00
N GLY A 308 9.78 20.51 4.19
CA GLY A 308 9.76 19.28 3.40
C GLY A 308 9.76 18.00 4.26
N MET A 309 9.88 16.85 3.60
CA MET A 309 9.99 15.55 4.25
C MET A 309 11.39 15.32 4.81
N PRO A 310 11.51 14.59 5.94
CA PRO A 310 12.81 14.24 6.51
C PRO A 310 13.61 13.32 5.56
N PRO A 311 14.95 13.28 5.69
CA PRO A 311 15.82 12.55 4.77
C PRO A 311 15.50 11.03 4.69
N PRO A 312 15.88 10.37 3.58
CA PRO A 312 15.65 8.94 3.39
C PRO A 312 16.25 8.14 4.55
N GLY A 313 15.42 7.40 5.29
CA GLY A 313 15.83 6.60 6.45
C GLY A 313 15.15 7.00 7.77
N VAL A 314 14.65 8.23 7.88
CA VAL A 314 13.75 8.63 8.97
C VAL A 314 12.32 8.33 8.53
N ARG A 315 11.68 7.29 9.09
CA ARG A 315 10.28 7.00 8.78
C ARG A 315 9.42 8.18 9.27
N PRO A 316 8.78 8.96 8.39
CA PRO A 316 7.76 9.89 8.86
C PRO A 316 6.67 9.08 9.56
N ARG A 317 6.07 9.62 10.63
CA ARG A 317 4.84 9.05 11.20
C ARG A 317 3.88 8.82 10.03
N ARG A 318 3.49 7.57 9.77
CA ARG A 318 2.60 7.19 8.65
C ARG A 318 1.36 8.08 8.69
N GLY A 319 1.35 9.13 7.88
CA GLY A 319 0.20 9.97 7.67
C GLY A 319 -0.70 9.26 6.68
N TYR A 320 -1.87 8.83 7.12
CA TYR A 320 -2.88 8.19 6.25
C TYR A 320 -3.35 9.13 5.11
N GLY A 321 -3.08 10.44 5.22
CA GLY A 321 -3.40 11.46 4.22
C GLY A 321 -2.78 11.21 2.84
N LEU A 322 -1.48 10.94 2.77
CA LEU A 322 -0.78 10.74 1.48
C LEU A 322 -1.22 9.45 0.78
N LEU A 323 -1.42 8.37 1.57
CA LEU A 323 -1.94 7.10 1.05
C LEU A 323 -3.37 7.26 0.52
N GLY A 324 -4.22 7.96 1.27
CA GLY A 324 -5.60 8.24 0.84
C GLY A 324 -5.68 9.13 -0.41
N MET A 325 -4.76 10.07 -0.59
CA MET A 325 -4.64 10.82 -1.85
C MET A 325 -4.25 9.90 -3.01
N GLN A 326 -3.25 9.04 -2.81
CA GLN A 326 -2.73 8.17 -3.86
C GLN A 326 -3.74 7.12 -4.31
N GLU A 327 -4.44 6.47 -3.38
CA GLU A 327 -5.49 5.49 -3.68
C GLU A 327 -6.64 6.12 -4.47
N ARG A 328 -7.08 7.31 -4.04
CA ARG A 328 -8.20 8.03 -4.68
C ARG A 328 -7.90 8.42 -6.12
N VAL A 329 -6.69 8.92 -6.39
CA VAL A 329 -6.26 9.27 -7.74
C VAL A 329 -6.10 8.01 -8.61
N LYS A 330 -5.57 6.92 -8.03
CA LYS A 330 -5.41 5.64 -8.73
C LYS A 330 -6.75 4.98 -9.10
N LEU A 331 -7.77 5.09 -8.25
CA LEU A 331 -9.12 4.57 -8.53
C LEU A 331 -9.75 5.17 -9.79
N LEU A 332 -9.39 6.41 -10.12
CA LEU A 332 -9.84 7.13 -11.31
C LEU A 332 -8.86 7.01 -12.49
N GLY A 333 -7.90 6.07 -12.43
CA GLY A 333 -6.93 5.84 -13.49
C GLY A 333 -5.88 6.95 -13.64
N GLY A 334 -5.74 7.83 -12.65
CA GLY A 334 -4.74 8.89 -12.65
C GLY A 334 -3.45 8.55 -11.91
N ARG A 335 -2.61 9.57 -11.77
CA ARG A 335 -1.29 9.50 -11.13
C ARG A 335 -1.12 10.61 -10.09
N LEU A 336 -0.54 10.25 -8.94
CA LEU A 336 -0.13 11.20 -7.91
C LEU A 336 1.39 11.17 -7.78
N ASP A 337 2.06 12.30 -8.01
CA ASP A 337 3.48 12.49 -7.83
C ASP A 337 3.74 13.41 -6.63
N ILE A 338 4.65 12.99 -5.76
CA ILE A 338 5.03 13.74 -4.57
C ILE A 338 6.54 13.96 -4.60
N CYS A 339 6.96 15.21 -4.68
CA CYS A 339 8.36 15.60 -4.64
C CYS A 339 8.63 16.43 -3.39
N SER A 340 9.62 16.06 -2.59
CA SER A 340 10.01 16.84 -1.42
C SER A 340 11.49 16.62 -1.11
N ALA A 341 12.13 17.65 -0.57
CA ALA A 341 13.48 17.57 -0.04
C ALA A 341 13.59 18.40 1.26
N PRO A 342 14.45 18.01 2.23
CA PRO A 342 14.63 18.75 3.46
C PRO A 342 14.96 20.23 3.19
N GLY A 343 14.15 21.13 3.72
CA GLY A 343 14.31 22.59 3.56
C GLY A 343 13.92 23.17 2.19
N ALA A 344 13.39 22.36 1.27
CA ALA A 344 12.94 22.80 -0.06
C ALA A 344 11.41 22.68 -0.25
N GLY A 345 10.66 22.44 0.83
CA GLY A 345 9.23 22.27 0.80
C GLY A 345 8.76 20.93 0.21
N MET A 346 7.49 20.90 -0.16
CA MET A 346 6.84 19.73 -0.73
C MET A 346 5.94 20.15 -1.88
N ARG A 347 5.96 19.35 -2.95
CA ARG A 347 5.08 19.46 -4.11
C ARG A 347 4.26 18.19 -4.23
N VAL A 348 2.94 18.34 -4.22
CA VAL A 348 1.96 17.29 -4.51
C VAL A 348 1.31 17.60 -5.84
N GLU A 349 1.39 16.67 -6.78
CA GLU A 349 0.83 16.82 -8.13
C GLU A 349 -0.07 15.63 -8.44
N ALA A 350 -1.35 15.89 -8.69
CA ALA A 350 -2.33 14.90 -9.10
C ALA A 350 -2.76 15.13 -10.54
N SER A 351 -2.70 14.08 -11.36
CA SER A 351 -3.10 14.09 -12.75
C SER A 351 -4.20 13.05 -12.97
N LEU A 352 -5.37 13.48 -13.43
CA LEU A 352 -6.51 12.61 -13.71
C LEU A 352 -6.87 12.67 -15.19
N PRO A 353 -7.14 11.52 -15.85
CA PRO A 353 -7.54 11.51 -17.25
C PRO A 353 -8.90 12.20 -17.42
N LEU A 354 -9.03 12.99 -18.49
CA LEU A 354 -10.32 13.52 -18.92
C LEU A 354 -10.85 12.68 -20.07
N PRO A 355 -12.13 12.26 -20.04
CA PRO A 355 -12.73 11.65 -21.22
C PRO A 355 -12.62 12.65 -22.37
N ALA A 356 -12.14 12.18 -23.53
CA ALA A 356 -12.10 13.01 -24.72
C ALA A 356 -13.50 13.56 -24.97
N LEU A 357 -13.64 14.89 -25.00
CA LEU A 357 -14.84 15.53 -25.53
C LEU A 357 -15.09 14.89 -26.90
N ALA A 358 -16.17 14.13 -27.02
CA ALA A 358 -16.59 13.63 -28.31
C ALA A 358 -16.85 14.86 -29.18
N GLU A 359 -15.90 15.18 -30.05
CA GLU A 359 -16.08 16.19 -31.08
C GLU A 359 -17.35 15.83 -31.85
N GLY A 360 -18.21 16.83 -32.00
CA GLY A 360 -19.60 16.67 -32.36
C GLY A 360 -19.81 15.80 -33.60
N ALA A 361 -20.64 14.78 -33.42
CA ALA A 361 -21.47 14.23 -34.47
C ALA A 361 -22.57 15.26 -34.81
N GLU A 362 -22.26 16.28 -35.61
CA GLU A 362 -23.22 17.11 -36.35
C GLU A 362 -22.63 17.35 -37.75
N ARG A 363 -23.02 16.51 -38.72
CA ARG A 363 -24.04 16.76 -39.77
C ARG A 363 -23.55 17.58 -40.96
#